data_AF-A0A940I443-F1
#
_entry.id   AF-A0A940I443-F1
#
_cell.length_a   1.000
_cell.length_b   1.000
_cell.length_c   1.000
_cell.angle_alpha   90.00
_cell.angle_beta   90.00
_cell.angle_gamma   90.00
#
_symmetry.space_group_name_H-M   'P 1'
#
loop_
_entity.id
_entity.type
_entity.pdbx_description
1 polymer ?
#
loop_
_entity_poly.entity_id
_entity_poly.type
_entity_poly.pdbx_seq_one_letter_code
_entity_poly.pdbx_strand_id
1 'polypeptide(L)'
;MKRKFPEVSCVFIVFAIFSQLHGVQLSTADSRSATTLEREETVRKFADITGFFSGSIIGITHMYFVSTGVTGYHGPHWKNYLTVAPSLVTGPIVGKYAVSWMTRQMLRKKLKPSHAIIPGILYGALCGTAICSACMAPILISGYLLDTIHFNTMKGNYMIPKLIGMSILGGAVYGGTIGAIAGSVYAPVISIYMKF
;
A
#
# COMPACT_ATOMS: atom_id res chain seq x y z
N MET A 1 -8.36 27.00 31.30
CA MET A 1 -7.51 25.88 30.85
C MET A 1 -8.21 25.13 29.73
N LYS A 2 -7.84 25.38 28.46
CA LYS A 2 -8.42 24.69 27.30
C LYS A 2 -7.66 23.38 27.07
N ARG A 3 -8.21 22.26 27.53
CA ARG A 3 -7.77 20.92 27.08
C ARG A 3 -8.32 20.70 25.67
N LYS A 4 -7.50 20.89 24.65
CA LYS A 4 -7.68 20.31 23.32
C LYS A 4 -6.58 19.26 23.16
N PHE A 5 -6.95 18.03 22.80
CA PHE A 5 -6.27 17.14 21.82
C PHE A 5 -6.86 15.71 21.93
N PRO A 6 -8.10 15.47 21.46
CA PRO A 6 -8.60 14.10 21.26
C PRO A 6 -8.13 13.47 19.93
N GLU A 7 -7.63 14.28 18.99
CA GLU A 7 -7.35 13.84 17.60
C GLU A 7 -5.98 13.16 17.44
N VAL A 8 -5.00 13.49 18.29
CA VAL A 8 -3.69 12.82 18.33
C VAL A 8 -3.83 11.37 18.82
N SER A 9 -4.87 11.09 19.62
CA SER A 9 -5.11 9.77 20.19
C SER A 9 -5.55 8.74 19.15
N CYS A 10 -6.35 9.11 18.14
CA CYS A 10 -6.82 8.16 17.12
C CYS A 10 -5.69 7.66 16.20
N VAL A 11 -4.74 8.52 15.83
CA VAL A 11 -3.61 8.14 14.97
C VAL A 11 -2.65 7.22 15.72
N PHE A 12 -2.42 7.48 17.01
CA PHE A 12 -1.67 6.56 17.87
C PHE A 12 -2.40 5.24 18.10
N ILE A 13 -3.73 5.22 18.19
CA ILE A 13 -4.52 3.99 18.36
C ILE A 13 -4.43 3.11 17.10
N VAL A 14 -4.49 3.66 15.89
CA VAL A 14 -4.34 2.86 14.65
C VAL A 14 -2.93 2.28 14.54
N PHE A 15 -1.90 3.06 14.89
CA PHE A 15 -0.50 2.59 14.87
C PHE A 15 -0.18 1.62 16.01
N ALA A 16 -0.82 1.80 17.18
CA ALA A 16 -0.73 0.90 18.33
C ALA A 16 -1.46 -0.41 18.06
N ILE A 17 -2.63 -0.39 17.42
CA ILE A 17 -3.34 -1.59 16.97
C ILE A 17 -2.50 -2.34 15.93
N PHE A 18 -1.88 -1.63 14.98
CA PHE A 18 -1.00 -2.25 13.99
C PHE A 18 0.30 -2.81 14.62
N SER A 19 0.90 -2.11 15.58
CA SER A 19 2.09 -2.59 16.32
C SER A 19 1.76 -3.76 17.25
N GLN A 20 0.61 -3.74 17.93
CA GLN A 20 0.14 -4.81 18.82
C GLN A 20 -0.29 -6.06 18.06
N LEU A 21 -0.92 -5.93 16.88
CA LEU A 21 -1.29 -7.06 16.02
C LEU A 21 -0.07 -7.78 15.42
N HIS A 22 1.06 -7.11 15.25
CA HIS A 22 2.23 -7.66 14.55
C HIS A 22 3.43 -7.93 15.45
N GLY A 23 3.26 -7.89 16.78
CA GLY A 23 4.32 -8.21 17.74
C GLY A 23 5.53 -7.28 17.65
N VAL A 24 5.42 -6.14 16.97
CA VAL A 24 6.45 -5.12 16.97
C VAL A 24 6.21 -4.32 18.25
N GLN A 25 6.76 -4.84 19.35
CA GLN A 25 7.20 -3.91 20.38
C GLN A 25 8.09 -2.91 19.66
N LEU A 26 7.61 -1.67 19.51
CA LEU A 26 8.47 -0.49 19.53
C LEU A 26 9.22 -0.60 20.85
N SER A 27 10.23 -1.48 20.85
CA SER A 27 10.97 -1.84 22.02
C SER A 27 11.51 -0.54 22.52
N THR A 28 11.17 -0.24 23.75
CA THR A 28 11.84 0.75 24.59
C THR A 28 13.29 0.33 24.86
N ALA A 29 13.95 -0.33 23.90
CA ALA A 29 15.38 -0.55 23.83
C ALA A 29 16.04 0.81 23.66
N ASP A 30 16.46 1.37 24.79
CA ASP A 30 17.48 2.42 24.95
C ASP A 30 17.61 3.39 23.77
N SER A 31 16.57 4.21 23.57
CA SER A 31 16.58 5.32 22.61
C SER A 31 17.60 6.44 22.93
N ARG A 32 18.50 6.23 23.90
CA ARG A 32 19.56 7.15 24.31
C ARG A 32 20.87 7.00 23.52
N SER A 33 21.11 5.92 22.77
CA SER A 33 22.40 5.74 22.05
C SER A 33 22.32 5.41 20.56
N ALA A 34 21.16 5.04 20.00
CA ALA A 34 21.09 4.65 18.60
C ALA A 34 21.54 5.78 17.66
N THR A 35 22.54 5.49 16.84
CA THR A 35 23.09 6.44 15.86
C THR A 35 22.07 6.74 14.77
N THR A 36 22.21 7.87 14.08
CA THR A 36 21.33 8.22 12.95
C THR A 36 21.30 7.12 11.88
N LEU A 37 22.43 6.41 11.68
CA LEU A 37 22.55 5.31 10.73
C LEU A 37 21.70 4.09 11.13
N GLU A 38 21.73 3.70 12.40
CA GLU A 38 20.92 2.57 12.91
C GLU A 38 19.41 2.86 12.82
N ARG A 39 19.01 4.11 13.06
CA ARG A 39 17.61 4.54 12.89
C ARG A 39 17.18 4.50 11.43
N GLU A 40 18.02 4.97 10.51
CA GLU A 40 17.72 4.89 9.08
C GLU A 40 17.58 3.44 8.61
N GLU A 41 18.47 2.54 9.06
CA GLU A 41 18.41 1.13 8.71
C GLU A 41 17.12 0.48 9.22
N THR A 42 16.75 0.78 10.46
CA THR A 42 15.50 0.29 11.07
C THR A 42 14.27 0.75 10.28
N VAL A 43 14.22 2.04 9.93
CA VAL A 43 13.14 2.62 9.13
C VAL A 43 13.06 1.96 7.74
N ARG A 44 14.20 1.67 7.10
CA ARG A 44 14.23 0.98 5.81
C ARG A 44 13.76 -0.47 5.90
N LYS A 45 14.19 -1.23 6.93
CA LYS A 45 13.70 -2.59 7.18
C LYS A 45 12.19 -2.60 7.43
N PHE A 46 11.69 -1.66 8.22
CA PHE A 46 10.26 -1.50 8.47
C PHE A 46 9.50 -1.15 7.19
N ALA A 47 10.03 -0.25 6.35
CA ALA A 47 9.44 0.11 5.06
C ALA A 47 9.25 -1.09 4.13
N ASP A 48 10.25 -1.96 4.05
CA ASP A 48 10.19 -3.17 3.23
C ASP A 48 9.07 -4.11 3.70
N ILE A 49 8.95 -4.31 5.02
CA ILE A 49 7.91 -5.14 5.65
C ILE A 49 6.52 -4.52 5.43
N THR A 50 6.36 -3.23 5.75
CA THR A 50 5.10 -2.51 5.55
C THR A 50 4.66 -2.58 4.10
N GLY A 51 5.58 -2.35 3.16
CA GLY A 51 5.31 -2.46 1.73
C GLY A 51 4.85 -3.84 1.30
N PHE A 52 5.55 -4.89 1.72
CA PHE A 52 5.19 -6.28 1.44
C PHE A 52 3.77 -6.62 1.92
N PHE A 53 3.44 -6.28 3.16
CA PHE A 53 2.12 -6.53 3.73
C PHE A 53 1.03 -5.69 3.08
N SER A 54 1.30 -4.42 2.78
CA SER A 54 0.33 -3.54 2.11
C SER A 54 -0.04 -4.09 0.72
N GLY A 55 0.97 -4.55 -0.03
CA GLY A 55 0.76 -5.24 -1.30
C GLY A 55 -0.01 -6.55 -1.16
N SER A 56 0.30 -7.34 -0.14
CA SER A 56 -0.39 -8.59 0.17
C SER A 56 -1.87 -8.36 0.48
N ILE A 57 -2.18 -7.37 1.31
CA ILE A 57 -3.57 -7.03 1.70
C ILE A 57 -4.38 -6.61 0.48
N ILE A 58 -3.81 -5.77 -0.40
CA ILE A 58 -4.51 -5.36 -1.64
C ILE A 58 -4.73 -6.57 -2.56
N GLY A 59 -3.73 -7.43 -2.71
CA GLY A 59 -3.85 -8.67 -3.49
C GLY A 59 -4.93 -9.61 -2.95
N ILE A 60 -4.94 -9.87 -1.64
CA ILE A 60 -5.95 -10.69 -0.94
C ILE A 60 -7.34 -10.05 -1.05
N THR A 61 -7.43 -8.72 -0.95
CA THR A 61 -8.69 -8.00 -1.09
C THR A 61 -9.28 -8.19 -2.49
N HIS A 62 -8.47 -8.06 -3.54
CA HIS A 62 -8.94 -8.37 -4.89
C HIS A 62 -9.30 -9.84 -5.07
N MET A 63 -8.57 -10.77 -4.44
CA MET A 63 -8.93 -12.18 -4.42
C MET A 63 -10.29 -12.42 -3.77
N TYR A 64 -10.57 -11.76 -2.65
CA TYR A 64 -11.89 -11.80 -2.01
C TYR A 64 -12.99 -11.30 -2.97
N PHE A 65 -12.78 -10.16 -3.64
CA PHE A 65 -13.75 -9.62 -4.60
C PHE A 65 -14.02 -10.54 -5.80
N VAL A 66 -12.98 -11.17 -6.36
CA VAL A 66 -13.12 -12.12 -7.47
C VAL A 66 -13.78 -13.42 -7.00
N SER A 67 -13.45 -13.91 -5.81
CA SER A 67 -13.96 -15.18 -5.27
C SER A 67 -15.40 -15.11 -4.74
N THR A 68 -15.84 -13.96 -4.23
CA THR A 68 -17.21 -13.75 -3.71
C THR A 68 -18.23 -13.42 -4.81
N GLY A 69 -17.82 -13.39 -6.07
CA GLY A 69 -18.73 -13.21 -7.19
C GLY A 69 -19.34 -11.80 -7.28
N VAL A 70 -18.76 -10.80 -6.60
CA VAL A 70 -19.13 -9.38 -6.79
C VAL A 70 -18.93 -8.94 -8.25
N THR A 71 -18.05 -9.63 -8.99
CA THR A 71 -17.85 -9.47 -10.44
C THR A 71 -18.82 -10.29 -11.31
N GLY A 72 -19.77 -11.03 -10.71
CA GLY A 72 -20.90 -11.66 -11.42
C GLY A 72 -20.65 -13.03 -12.05
N TYR A 73 -19.56 -13.75 -11.74
CA TYR A 73 -19.24 -15.03 -12.39
C TYR A 73 -19.12 -16.22 -11.43
N HIS A 74 -19.93 -17.26 -11.64
CA HIS A 74 -19.95 -18.53 -10.91
C HIS A 74 -19.15 -19.63 -11.63
N GLY A 75 -17.98 -19.28 -12.15
CA GLY A 75 -17.07 -20.23 -12.79
C GLY A 75 -16.43 -21.21 -11.80
N PRO A 76 -15.74 -22.27 -12.28
CA PRO A 76 -15.02 -23.19 -11.42
C PRO A 76 -14.02 -22.45 -10.51
N HIS A 77 -14.03 -22.73 -9.21
CA HIS A 77 -13.19 -22.03 -8.21
C HIS A 77 -11.69 -21.99 -8.59
N TRP A 78 -11.18 -23.04 -9.23
CA TRP A 78 -9.78 -23.09 -9.68
C TRP A 78 -9.43 -21.99 -10.70
N LYS A 79 -10.36 -21.60 -11.59
CA LYS A 79 -10.13 -20.48 -12.53
C LYS A 79 -10.01 -19.16 -11.78
N ASN A 80 -10.88 -18.93 -10.80
CA ASN A 80 -10.84 -17.74 -9.96
C ASN A 80 -9.52 -17.63 -9.18
N TYR A 81 -9.02 -18.76 -8.65
CA TYR A 81 -7.70 -18.80 -7.99
C TYR A 81 -6.54 -18.50 -8.94
N LEU A 82 -6.56 -19.03 -10.17
CA LEU A 82 -5.53 -18.72 -11.17
C LEU A 82 -5.58 -17.26 -11.63
N THR A 83 -6.77 -16.66 -11.74
CA THR A 83 -6.93 -15.25 -12.08
C THR A 83 -6.27 -14.31 -11.07
N VAL A 84 -6.23 -14.69 -9.79
CA VAL A 84 -5.71 -13.84 -8.71
C VAL A 84 -4.27 -14.14 -8.33
N ALA A 85 -3.76 -15.34 -8.64
CA ALA A 85 -2.41 -15.76 -8.26
C ALA A 85 -1.30 -14.78 -8.71
N PRO A 86 -1.31 -14.23 -9.94
CA PRO A 86 -0.32 -13.23 -10.33
C PRO A 86 -0.34 -11.97 -9.44
N SER A 87 -1.53 -11.52 -9.02
CA SER A 87 -1.70 -10.36 -8.13
C SER A 87 -1.09 -10.57 -6.76
N LEU A 88 -1.23 -11.79 -6.21
CA LEU A 88 -0.68 -12.17 -4.91
C LEU A 88 0.86 -12.18 -4.93
N VAL A 89 1.48 -12.29 -6.11
CA VAL A 89 2.93 -12.22 -6.28
C VAL A 89 3.38 -10.79 -6.56
N THR A 90 2.74 -10.09 -7.51
CA THR A 90 3.16 -8.75 -7.92
C THR A 90 2.90 -7.71 -6.84
N GLY A 91 1.79 -7.81 -6.11
CA GLY A 91 1.40 -6.88 -5.05
C GLY A 91 2.47 -6.71 -3.98
N PRO A 92 2.88 -7.77 -3.27
CA PRO A 92 3.89 -7.68 -2.20
C PRO A 92 5.25 -7.18 -2.71
N ILE A 93 5.66 -7.62 -3.91
CA ILE A 93 6.93 -7.20 -4.51
C ILE A 93 6.91 -5.70 -4.81
N VAL A 94 5.90 -5.22 -5.54
CA VAL A 94 5.76 -3.79 -5.87
C VAL A 94 5.56 -2.96 -4.62
N GLY A 95 4.80 -3.46 -3.63
CA GLY A 95 4.62 -2.83 -2.34
C GLY A 95 5.93 -2.59 -1.60
N LYS A 96 6.77 -3.62 -1.48
CA LYS A 96 8.11 -3.48 -0.89
C LYS A 96 8.90 -2.36 -1.56
N TYR A 97 9.02 -2.39 -2.90
CA TYR A 97 9.82 -1.40 -3.62
C TYR A 97 9.25 0.02 -3.55
N ALA A 98 7.92 0.17 -3.63
CA ALA A 98 7.24 1.46 -3.58
C ALA A 98 7.42 2.13 -2.21
N VAL A 99 7.13 1.42 -1.11
CA VAL A 99 7.27 1.98 0.24
C VAL A 99 8.73 2.23 0.60
N SER A 100 9.65 1.35 0.18
CA SER A 100 11.09 1.57 0.33
C SER A 100 11.57 2.80 -0.45
N TRP A 101 11.04 3.04 -1.65
CA TRP A 101 11.29 4.27 -2.41
C TRP A 101 10.76 5.51 -1.69
N MET A 102 9.50 5.52 -1.24
CA MET A 102 8.91 6.63 -0.49
C MET A 102 9.73 6.96 0.76
N THR A 103 10.11 5.94 1.51
CA THR A 103 10.92 6.06 2.72
C THR A 103 12.27 6.72 2.42
N ARG A 104 12.94 6.31 1.35
CA ARG A 104 14.18 6.96 0.89
C ARG A 104 13.96 8.44 0.54
N GLN A 105 12.85 8.79 -0.10
CA GLN A 105 12.53 10.20 -0.38
C GLN A 105 12.30 11.00 0.92
N MET A 106 11.61 10.41 1.89
CA MET A 106 11.35 11.05 3.19
C MET A 106 12.63 11.28 4.00
N LEU A 107 13.50 10.26 4.08
CA LEU A 107 14.79 10.37 4.76
C LEU A 107 15.70 11.42 4.12
N ARG A 108 15.71 11.51 2.78
CA ARG A 108 16.49 12.53 2.06
C ARG A 108 16.04 13.96 2.35
N LYS A 109 14.74 14.19 2.50
CA LYS A 109 14.20 15.54 2.73
C LYS A 109 14.34 16.03 4.17
N LYS A 110 14.56 15.14 5.15
CA LYS A 110 14.75 15.47 6.58
C LYS A 110 13.73 16.49 7.11
N LEU A 111 12.46 16.24 6.80
CA LEU A 111 11.38 17.18 7.10
C LEU A 111 10.93 17.04 8.54
N LYS A 112 10.60 18.17 9.17
CA LYS A 112 9.85 18.18 10.43
C LYS A 112 8.48 17.52 10.26
N PRO A 113 7.89 16.93 11.31
CA PRO A 113 6.64 16.17 11.21
C PRO A 113 5.49 16.93 10.54
N SER A 114 5.30 18.22 10.85
CA SER A 114 4.26 19.06 10.24
C SER A 114 4.46 19.29 8.74
N HIS A 115 5.72 19.36 8.29
CA HIS A 115 6.07 19.59 6.89
C HIS A 115 6.14 18.28 6.09
N ALA A 116 6.16 17.13 6.78
CA ALA A 116 6.20 15.81 6.18
C ALA A 116 4.82 15.35 5.65
N ILE A 117 3.71 15.96 6.08
CA ILE A 117 2.35 15.55 5.72
C ILE A 117 2.10 15.66 4.22
N ILE A 118 2.37 16.82 3.61
CA ILE A 118 2.08 17.05 2.17
C ILE A 118 2.95 16.14 1.28
N PRO A 119 4.28 16.04 1.47
CA PRO A 119 5.09 15.07 0.75
C PRO A 119 4.67 13.62 1.03
N GLY A 120 4.23 13.33 2.26
CA GLY A 120 3.67 12.04 2.65
C GLY A 120 2.45 11.67 1.83
N ILE A 121 1.49 12.58 1.70
CA ILE A 121 0.29 12.43 0.85
C ILE A 121 0.69 12.15 -0.60
N LEU A 122 1.60 12.96 -1.15
CA LEU A 122 2.01 12.84 -2.55
C LEU A 122 2.69 11.49 -2.83
N TYR A 123 3.72 11.15 -2.05
CA TYR A 123 4.46 9.90 -2.23
C TYR A 123 3.63 8.68 -1.87
N GLY A 124 2.78 8.81 -0.85
CA GLY A 124 1.81 7.79 -0.48
C GLY A 124 0.84 7.50 -1.61
N ALA A 125 0.26 8.55 -2.24
CA ALA A 125 -0.64 8.40 -3.38
C ALA A 125 0.03 7.69 -4.56
N LEU A 126 1.27 8.05 -4.88
CA LEU A 126 2.05 7.39 -5.92
C LEU A 126 2.30 5.91 -5.58
N CYS A 127 2.65 5.60 -4.33
CA CYS A 127 2.87 4.23 -3.88
C CYS A 127 1.58 3.40 -3.95
N GLY A 128 0.48 3.92 -3.41
CA GLY A 128 -0.80 3.24 -3.44
C GLY A 128 -1.32 3.03 -4.85
N THR A 129 -1.11 4.01 -5.75
CA THR A 129 -1.38 3.87 -7.19
C THR A 129 -0.58 2.72 -7.80
N ALA A 130 0.73 2.70 -7.57
CA ALA A 130 1.61 1.67 -8.12
C ALA A 130 1.24 0.27 -7.62
N ILE A 131 1.00 0.12 -6.32
CA ILE A 131 0.63 -1.17 -5.72
C ILE A 131 -0.72 -1.64 -6.26
N CYS A 132 -1.74 -0.78 -6.22
CA CYS A 132 -3.07 -1.14 -6.69
C CYS A 132 -3.09 -1.46 -8.19
N SER A 133 -2.38 -0.68 -9.02
CA SER A 133 -2.26 -0.94 -10.46
C SER A 133 -1.53 -2.26 -10.72
N ALA A 134 -0.45 -2.55 -9.98
CA ALA A 134 0.30 -3.78 -10.11
C ALA A 134 -0.47 -5.03 -9.64
N CYS A 135 -1.44 -4.85 -8.72
CA CYS A 135 -2.37 -5.90 -8.35
C CYS A 135 -3.50 -6.06 -9.38
N MET A 136 -4.04 -4.95 -9.91
CA MET A 136 -5.17 -4.97 -10.85
C MET A 136 -4.79 -5.47 -12.23
N ALA A 137 -3.67 -5.01 -12.82
CA ALA A 137 -3.32 -5.35 -14.19
C ALA A 137 -3.22 -6.87 -14.44
N PRO A 138 -2.52 -7.65 -13.60
CA PRO A 138 -2.47 -9.10 -13.78
C PRO A 138 -3.83 -9.77 -13.59
N ILE A 139 -4.69 -9.28 -12.68
CA ILE A 139 -6.04 -9.82 -12.48
C ILE A 139 -6.91 -9.59 -13.71
N LEU A 140 -6.90 -8.37 -14.25
CA LEU A 140 -7.74 -8.02 -15.38
C LEU A 140 -7.26 -8.74 -16.67
N ILE A 141 -5.94 -8.90 -16.85
CA ILE A 141 -5.37 -9.67 -17.97
C ILE A 141 -5.69 -11.17 -17.82
N SER A 142 -5.41 -11.76 -16.66
CA SER A 142 -5.66 -13.18 -16.43
C SER A 142 -7.15 -13.51 -16.46
N GLY A 143 -7.97 -12.63 -15.91
CA GLY A 143 -9.42 -12.78 -15.90
C GLY A 143 -10.03 -12.65 -17.30
N TYR A 144 -9.43 -11.83 -18.17
CA TYR A 144 -9.77 -11.82 -19.59
C TYR A 144 -9.37 -13.14 -20.27
N LEU A 145 -8.14 -13.63 -20.05
CA LEU A 145 -7.65 -14.86 -20.70
C LEU A 145 -8.37 -16.14 -20.24
N LEU A 146 -8.77 -16.20 -18.96
CA LEU A 146 -9.43 -17.35 -18.36
C LEU A 146 -10.97 -17.29 -18.45
N ASP A 147 -11.49 -16.23 -19.06
CA ASP A 147 -12.92 -15.96 -19.20
C ASP A 147 -13.63 -15.88 -17.83
N THR A 148 -13.00 -15.20 -16.86
CA THR A 148 -13.55 -15.01 -15.50
C THR A 148 -13.94 -13.57 -15.21
N ILE A 149 -13.48 -12.60 -16.01
CA ILE A 149 -13.84 -11.18 -15.87
C ILE A 149 -14.21 -10.62 -17.24
N HIS A 150 -15.48 -10.27 -17.41
CA HIS A 150 -16.01 -9.71 -18.64
C HIS A 150 -16.36 -8.25 -18.42
N PHE A 151 -15.74 -7.35 -19.19
CA PHE A 151 -16.24 -5.99 -19.29
C PHE A 151 -16.93 -5.83 -20.64
N ASN A 152 -18.16 -5.32 -20.63
CA ASN A 152 -18.94 -5.09 -21.86
C ASN A 152 -18.23 -4.17 -22.89
N THR A 153 -17.20 -3.44 -22.47
CA THR A 153 -16.39 -2.53 -23.30
C THR A 153 -15.16 -3.18 -23.96
N MET A 154 -14.97 -4.50 -23.80
CA MET A 154 -13.75 -5.23 -24.22
C MET A 154 -13.87 -5.95 -25.57
N LYS A 155 -14.52 -5.34 -26.57
CA LYS A 155 -14.49 -5.82 -27.95
C LYS A 155 -13.54 -4.96 -28.80
N GLY A 156 -12.70 -5.61 -29.63
CA GLY A 156 -11.85 -4.97 -30.65
C GLY A 156 -10.33 -5.02 -30.39
N ASN A 157 -9.56 -4.49 -31.34
CA ASN A 157 -8.10 -4.36 -31.26
C ASN A 157 -7.68 -3.50 -30.04
N TYR A 158 -6.50 -3.76 -29.46
CA TYR A 158 -5.92 -3.04 -28.30
C TYR A 158 -6.51 -3.32 -26.91
N MET A 159 -7.03 -4.53 -26.68
CA MET A 159 -7.61 -4.90 -25.39
C MET A 159 -6.62 -4.91 -24.22
N ILE A 160 -5.41 -5.44 -24.41
CA ILE A 160 -4.37 -5.46 -23.37
C ILE A 160 -3.97 -4.02 -22.94
N PRO A 161 -3.69 -3.08 -23.87
CA PRO A 161 -3.49 -1.67 -23.51
C PRO A 161 -4.66 -1.04 -22.75
N LYS A 162 -5.92 -1.34 -23.12
CA LYS A 162 -7.10 -0.84 -22.39
C LYS A 162 -7.17 -1.38 -20.96
N LEU A 163 -6.89 -2.67 -20.76
CA LEU A 163 -6.83 -3.30 -19.43
C LEU A 163 -5.77 -2.65 -18.54
N ILE A 164 -4.60 -2.36 -19.11
CA ILE A 164 -3.52 -1.66 -18.41
C ILE A 164 -3.96 -0.23 -18.05
N GLY A 165 -4.54 0.51 -18.99
CA GLY A 165 -5.06 1.86 -18.74
C GLY A 165 -6.13 1.89 -17.63
N MET A 166 -7.07 0.94 -17.64
CA MET A 166 -8.07 0.79 -16.58
C MET A 166 -7.44 0.44 -15.23
N SER A 167 -6.40 -0.37 -15.22
CA SER A 167 -5.66 -0.70 -14.00
C SER A 167 -4.96 0.53 -13.41
N ILE A 168 -4.36 1.37 -14.26
CA ILE A 168 -3.71 2.61 -13.84
C ILE A 168 -4.74 3.61 -13.33
N LEU A 169 -5.88 3.77 -14.00
CA LEU A 169 -6.94 4.67 -13.56
C LEU A 169 -7.57 4.19 -12.24
N GLY A 170 -7.90 2.91 -12.13
CA GLY A 170 -8.41 2.31 -10.88
C GLY A 170 -7.39 2.43 -9.75
N GLY A 171 -6.11 2.18 -10.06
CA GLY A 171 -5.01 2.38 -9.12
C GLY A 171 -4.87 3.85 -8.69
N ALA A 172 -4.95 4.80 -9.62
CA ALA A 172 -4.79 6.22 -9.32
C ALA A 172 -5.91 6.76 -8.42
N VAL A 173 -7.15 6.30 -8.65
CA VAL A 173 -8.29 6.70 -7.82
C VAL A 173 -8.25 5.95 -6.49
N TYR A 174 -8.43 4.63 -6.49
CA TYR A 174 -8.58 3.87 -5.25
C TYR A 174 -7.25 3.72 -4.49
N GLY A 175 -6.22 3.23 -5.17
CA GLY A 175 -4.89 3.09 -4.61
C GLY A 175 -4.29 4.44 -4.22
N GLY A 176 -4.45 5.46 -5.06
CA GLY A 176 -3.97 6.81 -4.79
C GLY A 176 -4.61 7.43 -3.56
N THR A 177 -5.93 7.31 -3.37
CA THR A 177 -6.61 7.82 -2.17
C THR A 177 -6.16 7.09 -0.90
N ILE A 178 -6.12 5.76 -0.90
CA ILE A 178 -5.67 4.99 0.28
C ILE A 178 -4.20 5.28 0.58
N GLY A 179 -3.37 5.32 -0.46
CA GLY A 179 -1.97 5.67 -0.37
C GLY A 179 -1.75 7.08 0.19
N ALA A 180 -2.53 8.07 -0.23
CA ALA A 180 -2.50 9.42 0.30
C ALA A 180 -2.78 9.46 1.80
N ILE A 181 -3.83 8.76 2.24
CA ILE A 181 -4.21 8.69 3.66
C ILE A 181 -3.10 8.03 4.46
N ALA A 182 -2.63 6.85 4.05
CA ALA A 182 -1.56 6.14 4.72
C ALA A 182 -0.26 6.96 4.76
N GLY A 183 0.09 7.61 3.65
CA GLY A 183 1.27 8.43 3.52
C GLY A 183 1.25 9.70 4.37
N SER A 184 0.06 10.29 4.57
CA SER A 184 -0.14 11.44 5.47
C SER A 184 0.21 11.14 6.92
N VAL A 185 0.09 9.87 7.33
CA VAL A 185 0.42 9.37 8.67
C VAL A 185 1.86 8.84 8.72
N TYR A 186 2.25 8.05 7.73
CA TYR A 186 3.55 7.37 7.69
C TYR A 186 4.73 8.37 7.67
N ALA A 187 4.62 9.44 6.88
CA ALA A 187 5.70 10.41 6.73
C ALA A 187 6.02 11.19 8.03
N PRO A 188 5.03 11.75 8.77
CA PRO A 188 5.27 12.33 10.08
C PRO A 188 5.87 11.35 11.10
N VAL A 189 5.45 10.08 11.08
CA VAL A 189 5.98 9.05 11.98
C VAL A 189 7.47 8.81 11.74
N ILE A 190 7.91 8.73 10.47
CA ILE A 190 9.34 8.68 10.14
C ILE A 190 10.06 9.90 10.70
N SER A 191 9.52 11.10 10.49
CA SER A 191 10.15 12.33 10.99
C SER A 191 10.31 12.36 12.51
N ILE A 192 9.31 11.89 13.26
CA ILE A 192 9.36 11.79 14.72
C ILE A 192 10.42 10.77 15.16
N TYR A 193 10.42 9.58 14.56
CA TYR A 193 11.37 8.51 14.90
C TYR A 193 12.82 8.93 14.60
N MET A 194 13.03 9.59 13.46
CA MET A 194 14.33 10.09 13.06
C MET A 194 14.80 11.33 13.84
N LYS A 195 13.90 12.01 14.55
CA LYS A 195 14.14 13.28 15.27
C LYS A 195 14.63 14.40 14.33
N PHE A 196 13.97 14.53 13.17
CA PHE A 196 14.20 15.65 12.23
C PHE A 196 13.63 16.98 12.73
#